data_AF-A0A8H5Y2B4-F1
#
_entry.id   AF-A0A8H5Y2B4-F1
#
_cell.length_a   1.000
_cell.length_b   1.000
_cell.length_c   1.000
_cell.angle_alpha   90.00
_cell.angle_beta   90.00
_cell.angle_gamma   90.00
#
_symmetry.space_group_name_H-M   'P 1'
#
loop_
_entity.id
_entity.type
_entity.pdbx_description
1 polymer ?
#
loop_
_entity_poly.entity_id
_entity_poly.type
_entity_poly.pdbx_seq_one_letter_code
_entity_poly.pdbx_strand_id
1 'polypeptide(L)'
;MSHVTQFSIAQLQSRLEQREQDKYLEEPDFLDYFVDGMKSNPDSVDAKLVLNFLLANVLAGADTTAIALRAIFDFLLQSSHAMTKARSEILAQGFDEGEVVPYCIARSLPYLDAVIRQSLRMHPSVAMPLERYVPDTSLTIPDDTFVPHRAAVGLNLYIIGRNEEVLGQDSDEFRPERWLKMKDENEDEYQRRLRKINSADLTFGGGSRICIGRHIALIQIYKAVAAGGFRVKQD
;
A
#
# COMPACT_ATOMS: atom_id res chain seq x y z
N MET A 1 -13.23 -8.12 -17.08
CA MET A 1 -12.10 -9.09 -17.15
C MET A 1 -11.40 -9.19 -18.52
N SER A 2 -11.89 -8.54 -19.59
CA SER A 2 -11.30 -8.66 -20.95
C SER A 2 -9.94 -7.97 -21.14
N HIS A 3 -9.76 -6.73 -20.67
CA HIS A 3 -8.60 -5.91 -21.06
C HIS A 3 -7.28 -6.29 -20.39
N VAL A 4 -7.30 -6.56 -19.07
CA VAL A 4 -6.07 -6.96 -18.34
C VAL A 4 -5.55 -8.29 -18.86
N THR A 5 -6.43 -9.24 -19.14
CA THR A 5 -6.07 -10.54 -19.73
C THR A 5 -5.48 -10.39 -21.13
N GLN A 6 -6.11 -9.60 -22.00
CA GLN A 6 -5.59 -9.31 -23.33
C GLN A 6 -4.22 -8.63 -23.27
N PHE A 7 -4.05 -7.65 -22.38
CA PHE A 7 -2.78 -6.98 -22.14
C PHE A 7 -1.70 -7.99 -21.70
N SER A 8 -1.96 -8.80 -20.68
CA SER A 8 -0.98 -9.77 -20.17
C SER A 8 -0.61 -10.82 -21.20
N ILE A 9 -1.56 -11.31 -22.01
CA ILE A 9 -1.28 -12.23 -23.13
C ILE A 9 -0.37 -11.54 -24.16
N ALA A 10 -0.71 -10.32 -24.57
CA ALA A 10 0.07 -9.58 -25.56
C ALA A 10 1.51 -9.31 -25.08
N GLN A 11 1.70 -8.95 -23.81
CA GLN A 11 3.03 -8.75 -23.23
C GLN A 11 3.84 -10.06 -23.19
N LEU A 12 3.23 -11.17 -22.76
CA LEU A 12 3.90 -12.47 -22.73
C LEU A 12 4.31 -12.95 -24.13
N GLN A 13 3.41 -12.87 -25.11
CA GLN A 13 3.69 -13.24 -26.50
C GLN A 13 4.83 -12.40 -27.08
N SER A 14 4.73 -11.07 -26.94
CA SER A 14 5.77 -10.14 -27.39
C SER A 14 7.14 -10.46 -26.76
N ARG A 15 7.18 -10.76 -25.46
CA ARG A 15 8.43 -11.11 -24.79
C ARG A 15 9.00 -12.45 -25.29
N LEU A 16 8.18 -13.46 -25.51
CA LEU A 16 8.64 -14.75 -26.06
C LEU A 16 9.21 -14.59 -27.46
N GLU A 17 8.54 -13.85 -28.34
CA GLU A 17 9.03 -13.54 -29.70
C GLU A 17 10.37 -12.78 -29.68
N GLN A 18 10.55 -11.86 -28.73
CA GLN A 18 11.83 -11.17 -28.53
C GLN A 18 12.94 -12.15 -28.10
N ARG A 19 12.64 -13.09 -27.20
CA ARG A 19 13.61 -14.09 -26.74
C ARG A 19 13.99 -15.10 -27.82
N GLU A 20 13.12 -15.40 -28.78
CA GLU A 20 13.45 -16.22 -29.97
C GLU A 20 14.42 -15.50 -30.92
N GLN A 21 14.43 -14.16 -30.90
CA GLN A 21 15.31 -13.31 -31.70
C GLN A 21 16.58 -12.88 -30.94
N ASP A 22 16.89 -13.52 -29.80
CA ASP A 22 17.98 -13.14 -28.90
C ASP A 22 17.97 -11.66 -28.48
N LYS A 23 16.78 -11.07 -28.36
CA LYS A 23 16.58 -9.69 -27.86
C LYS A 23 16.26 -9.71 -26.38
N TYR A 24 16.99 -8.90 -25.62
CA TYR A 24 16.86 -8.76 -24.18
C TYR A 24 16.72 -7.28 -23.82
N LEU A 25 15.99 -6.98 -22.74
CA LEU A 25 15.96 -5.63 -22.18
C LEU A 25 17.30 -5.30 -21.55
N GLU A 26 17.71 -4.03 -21.64
CA GLU A 26 18.90 -3.52 -20.93
C GLU A 26 18.72 -3.61 -19.41
N GLU A 27 17.51 -3.29 -18.94
CA GLU A 27 17.09 -3.47 -17.55
C GLU A 27 15.96 -4.52 -17.49
N PRO A 28 16.22 -5.72 -16.93
CA PRO A 28 15.21 -6.78 -16.84
C PRO A 28 14.05 -6.41 -15.92
N ASP A 29 12.83 -6.71 -16.37
CA ASP A 29 11.60 -6.55 -15.58
C ASP A 29 11.10 -7.90 -15.00
N PHE A 30 10.00 -7.88 -14.26
CA PHE A 30 9.41 -9.10 -13.70
C PHE A 30 9.10 -10.17 -14.76
N LEU A 31 8.67 -9.76 -15.95
CA LEU A 31 8.32 -10.69 -17.02
C LEU A 31 9.58 -11.39 -17.57
N ASP A 32 10.73 -10.71 -17.60
CA ASP A 32 12.01 -11.35 -17.94
C ASP A 32 12.31 -12.50 -16.99
N TYR A 33 12.25 -12.23 -15.68
CA TYR A 33 12.52 -13.25 -14.66
C TYR A 33 11.50 -14.40 -14.70
N PHE A 34 10.24 -14.13 -15.02
CA PHE A 34 9.22 -15.19 -15.15
C PHE A 34 9.48 -16.08 -16.38
N VAL A 35 9.86 -15.49 -17.52
CA VAL A 35 10.22 -16.24 -18.73
C VAL A 35 11.50 -17.04 -18.52
N ASP A 36 12.50 -16.47 -17.85
CA ASP A 36 13.74 -17.20 -17.51
C ASP A 36 13.46 -18.35 -16.52
N GLY A 37 12.48 -18.16 -15.62
CA GLY A 37 11.95 -19.20 -14.74
C GLY A 37 11.30 -20.36 -15.48
N MET A 38 10.56 -20.10 -16.56
CA MET A 38 9.99 -21.15 -17.42
C MET A 38 11.08 -22.02 -18.04
N LYS A 39 12.18 -21.41 -18.51
CA LYS A 39 13.32 -22.14 -19.08
C LYS A 39 14.06 -22.96 -18.03
N SER A 40 14.25 -22.38 -16.85
CA SER A 40 15.04 -23.00 -15.77
C SER A 40 14.29 -24.09 -15.01
N ASN A 41 12.95 -24.05 -14.97
CA ASN A 41 12.12 -24.98 -14.21
C ASN A 41 10.83 -25.39 -14.99
N PRO A 42 10.96 -26.02 -16.16
CA PRO A 42 9.83 -26.25 -17.08
C PRO A 42 8.71 -27.13 -16.49
N ASP A 43 9.03 -28.01 -15.54
CA ASP A 43 8.03 -28.88 -14.88
C ASP A 43 7.16 -28.14 -13.86
N SER A 44 7.55 -26.93 -13.46
CA SER A 44 6.89 -26.17 -12.38
C SER A 44 6.41 -24.78 -12.79
N VAL A 45 7.00 -24.19 -13.84
CA VAL A 45 6.66 -22.86 -14.35
C VAL A 45 6.31 -22.96 -15.82
N ASP A 46 5.01 -23.09 -16.10
CA ASP A 46 4.47 -23.08 -17.45
C ASP A 46 3.97 -21.68 -17.85
N ALA A 47 3.61 -21.51 -19.13
CA ALA A 47 3.10 -20.25 -19.65
C ALA A 47 1.80 -19.79 -18.97
N LYS A 48 0.98 -20.74 -18.50
CA LYS A 48 -0.26 -20.43 -17.77
C LYS A 48 0.04 -19.84 -16.40
N LEU A 49 1.03 -20.38 -15.69
CA LEU A 49 1.47 -19.85 -14.41
C LEU A 49 2.07 -18.46 -14.57
N VAL A 50 2.91 -18.24 -15.58
CA VAL A 50 3.44 -16.90 -15.88
C VAL A 50 2.31 -15.91 -16.19
N LEU A 51 1.33 -16.32 -17.00
CA LEU A 51 0.16 -15.47 -17.27
C LEU A 51 -0.60 -15.13 -15.97
N ASN A 52 -0.77 -16.09 -15.06
CA ASN A 52 -1.40 -15.86 -13.76
C ASN A 52 -0.59 -14.87 -12.91
N PHE A 53 0.74 -14.93 -12.92
CA PHE A 53 1.58 -13.96 -12.22
C PHE A 53 1.45 -12.55 -12.80
N LEU A 54 1.40 -12.41 -14.13
CA LEU A 54 1.19 -11.11 -14.79
C LEU A 54 -0.18 -10.53 -14.44
N LEU A 55 -1.23 -11.34 -14.52
CA LEU A 55 -2.58 -10.95 -14.13
C LEU A 55 -2.63 -10.49 -12.68
N ALA A 56 -2.05 -11.28 -11.76
CA ALA A 56 -2.00 -10.95 -10.35
C ALA A 56 -1.25 -9.64 -10.10
N ASN A 57 -0.10 -9.42 -10.74
CA ASN A 57 0.69 -8.20 -10.58
C ASN A 57 -0.09 -6.95 -11.05
N VAL A 58 -0.73 -7.01 -12.22
CA VAL A 58 -1.47 -5.86 -12.76
C VAL A 58 -2.72 -5.58 -11.95
N LEU A 59 -3.53 -6.60 -11.64
CA LEU A 59 -4.77 -6.43 -10.88
C LEU A 59 -4.51 -5.96 -9.45
N ALA A 60 -3.55 -6.58 -8.76
CA ALA A 60 -3.26 -6.23 -7.38
C ALA A 60 -2.61 -4.84 -7.29
N GLY A 61 -1.68 -4.52 -8.20
CA GLY A 61 -0.90 -3.28 -8.15
C GLY A 61 -1.65 -2.04 -8.64
N ALA A 62 -2.45 -2.16 -9.70
CA ALA A 62 -3.07 -0.99 -10.34
C ALA A 62 -4.25 -0.45 -9.52
N ASP A 63 -5.27 -1.29 -9.29
CA ASP A 63 -6.53 -0.85 -8.69
C ASP A 63 -6.33 -0.39 -7.24
N THR A 64 -5.55 -1.14 -6.45
CA THR A 64 -5.34 -0.79 -5.04
C THR A 64 -4.52 0.49 -4.86
N THR A 65 -3.52 0.73 -5.71
CA THR A 65 -2.73 1.96 -5.68
C THR A 65 -3.56 3.15 -6.17
N ALA A 66 -4.38 2.97 -7.20
CA ALA A 66 -5.28 4.02 -7.68
C ALA A 66 -6.30 4.43 -6.61
N ILE A 67 -6.88 3.48 -5.88
CA ILE A 67 -7.79 3.74 -4.75
C ILE A 67 -7.05 4.50 -3.64
N ALA A 68 -5.83 4.08 -3.28
CA ALA A 68 -5.01 4.76 -2.28
C ALA A 68 -4.75 6.22 -2.66
N LEU A 69 -4.27 6.46 -3.88
CA LEU A 69 -4.01 7.81 -4.38
C LEU A 69 -5.26 8.67 -4.38
N ARG A 70 -6.38 8.13 -4.88
CA ARG A 70 -7.66 8.82 -4.86
C ARG A 70 -8.05 9.24 -3.45
N ALA A 71 -7.98 8.33 -2.48
CA ALA A 71 -8.31 8.62 -1.10
C ALA A 71 -7.40 9.71 -0.51
N ILE A 72 -6.10 9.63 -0.77
CA ILE A 72 -5.14 10.63 -0.28
C ILE A 72 -5.46 12.02 -0.83
N PHE A 73 -5.65 12.15 -2.14
CA PHE A 73 -6.00 13.43 -2.74
C PHE A 73 -7.37 13.93 -2.31
N ASP A 74 -8.36 13.04 -2.14
CA ASP A 74 -9.68 13.40 -1.65
C ASP A 74 -9.62 14.03 -0.25
N PHE A 75 -8.91 13.40 0.69
CA PHE A 75 -8.72 13.96 2.03
C PHE A 75 -7.90 15.27 2.05
N LEU A 76 -6.89 15.38 1.19
CA LEU A 76 -6.12 16.62 1.05
C LEU A 76 -6.99 17.76 0.51
N LEU A 77 -7.79 17.51 -0.51
CA LEU A 77 -8.68 18.51 -1.11
C LEU A 77 -9.79 18.95 -0.14
N GLN A 78 -10.24 18.05 0.74
CA GLN A 78 -11.23 18.37 1.78
C GLN A 78 -10.60 19.10 3.00
N SER A 79 -9.28 19.10 3.15
CA SER A 79 -8.57 19.71 4.28
C SER A 79 -7.49 20.69 3.81
N SER A 80 -7.89 21.97 3.68
CA SER A 80 -6.97 23.05 3.29
C SER A 80 -5.77 23.19 4.23
N HIS A 81 -5.96 22.89 5.52
CA HIS A 81 -4.88 22.83 6.52
C HIS A 81 -3.87 21.72 6.20
N ALA A 82 -4.33 20.48 6.01
CA ALA A 82 -3.45 19.37 5.72
C ALA A 82 -2.72 19.55 4.38
N MET A 83 -3.42 20.04 3.35
CA MET A 83 -2.84 20.32 2.05
C MET A 83 -1.76 21.41 2.13
N THR A 84 -2.06 22.55 2.77
CA THR A 84 -1.08 23.64 2.92
C THR A 84 0.15 23.16 3.68
N LYS A 85 -0.03 22.44 4.79
CA LYS A 85 1.09 22.00 5.62
C LYS A 85 1.97 20.94 4.95
N ALA A 86 1.37 19.97 4.23
CA ALA A 86 2.13 19.01 3.43
C ALA A 86 2.89 19.70 2.28
N ARG A 87 2.25 20.67 1.61
CA ARG A 87 2.90 21.49 0.57
C ARG A 87 4.11 22.22 1.11
N SER A 88 3.94 22.94 2.21
CA SER A 88 5.00 23.73 2.83
C SER A 88 6.17 22.85 3.27
N GLU A 89 5.90 21.65 3.78
CA GLU A 89 6.96 20.71 4.16
C GLU A 89 7.80 20.24 2.96
N ILE A 90 7.17 20.01 1.81
CA ILE A 90 7.86 19.64 0.56
C ILE A 90 8.66 20.81 0.01
N LEU A 91 8.06 22.00 -0.09
CA LEU A 91 8.74 23.20 -0.60
C LEU A 91 9.93 23.60 0.27
N ALA A 92 9.86 23.36 1.59
CA ALA A 92 10.97 23.60 2.50
C ALA A 92 12.21 22.73 2.23
N GLN A 93 12.09 21.64 1.46
CA GLN A 93 13.22 20.84 0.99
C GLN A 93 13.88 21.41 -0.28
N GLY A 94 13.37 22.53 -0.82
CA GLY A 94 13.91 23.18 -2.01
C GLY A 94 13.42 22.61 -3.34
N PHE A 95 12.35 21.81 -3.33
CA PHE A 95 11.69 21.35 -4.56
C PHE A 95 10.66 22.37 -5.06
N ASP A 96 10.54 22.49 -6.37
CA ASP A 96 9.49 23.28 -7.02
C ASP A 96 8.16 22.50 -7.14
N GLU A 97 7.09 23.21 -7.49
CA GLU A 97 5.77 22.60 -7.65
C GLU A 97 5.68 21.59 -8.81
N GLY A 98 5.46 20.34 -8.42
CA GLY A 98 5.40 19.20 -9.31
C GLY A 98 6.74 18.78 -9.90
N GLU A 99 7.83 19.18 -9.25
CA GLU A 99 9.10 18.49 -9.36
C GLU A 99 8.97 17.06 -8.81
N VAL A 100 9.70 16.12 -9.42
CA VAL A 100 9.70 14.73 -8.98
C VAL A 100 10.56 14.60 -7.73
N VAL A 101 9.91 14.49 -6.58
CA VAL A 101 10.60 14.30 -5.30
C VAL A 101 11.15 12.85 -5.21
N PRO A 102 12.43 12.65 -4.84
CA PRO A 102 12.98 11.32 -4.59
C PRO A 102 12.22 10.60 -3.47
N TYR A 103 12.02 9.28 -3.62
CA TYR A 103 11.26 8.48 -2.65
C TYR A 103 11.84 8.58 -1.22
N CYS A 104 13.16 8.53 -1.07
CA CYS A 104 13.82 8.62 0.23
C CYS A 104 13.53 9.95 0.95
N ILE A 105 13.38 11.04 0.20
CA ILE A 105 13.03 12.34 0.75
C ILE A 105 11.53 12.40 1.03
N ALA A 106 10.67 12.06 0.07
CA ALA A 106 9.22 12.07 0.28
C ALA A 106 8.80 11.22 1.50
N ARG A 107 9.44 10.06 1.70
CA ARG A 107 9.16 9.17 2.83
C ARG A 107 9.70 9.68 4.18
N SER A 108 10.69 10.56 4.19
CA SER A 108 11.27 11.11 5.42
C SER A 108 10.53 12.35 5.94
N LEU A 109 9.68 12.97 5.11
CA LEU A 109 8.88 14.14 5.48
C LEU A 109 7.77 13.74 6.47
N PRO A 110 7.84 14.17 7.74
CA PRO A 110 6.96 13.66 8.79
C PRO A 110 5.47 13.94 8.55
N TYR A 111 5.12 15.13 8.08
CA TYR A 111 3.72 15.50 7.85
C TYR A 111 3.15 14.81 6.60
N LEU A 112 3.93 14.71 5.52
CA LEU A 112 3.54 13.95 4.33
C LEU A 112 3.34 12.46 4.66
N ASP A 113 4.23 11.84 5.44
CA ASP A 113 4.06 10.48 5.94
C ASP A 113 2.77 10.35 6.74
N ALA A 114 2.54 11.28 7.66
CA ALA A 114 1.34 11.32 8.49
C ALA A 114 0.05 11.45 7.65
N VAL A 115 0.03 12.29 6.61
CA VAL A 115 -1.10 12.41 5.68
C VAL A 115 -1.38 11.07 4.99
N ILE A 116 -0.36 10.48 4.37
CA ILE A 116 -0.52 9.23 3.61
C ILE A 116 -1.01 8.12 4.53
N ARG A 117 -0.41 7.97 5.72
CA ARG A 117 -0.83 6.95 6.70
C ARG A 117 -2.25 7.18 7.19
N GLN A 118 -2.62 8.44 7.45
CA GLN A 118 -3.97 8.78 7.88
C GLN A 118 -5.01 8.47 6.80
N SER A 119 -4.74 8.82 5.55
CA SER A 119 -5.64 8.55 4.43
C SER A 119 -5.83 7.05 4.22
N LEU A 120 -4.76 6.26 4.24
CA LEU A 120 -4.82 4.80 4.09
C LEU A 120 -5.54 4.11 5.25
N ARG A 121 -5.40 4.62 6.49
CA ARG A 121 -6.16 4.14 7.65
C ARG A 121 -7.66 4.38 7.47
N MET A 122 -8.04 5.59 7.05
CA MET A 122 -9.45 5.98 6.96
C MET A 122 -10.16 5.36 5.76
N HIS A 123 -9.45 5.25 4.63
CA HIS A 123 -9.94 4.63 3.42
C HIS A 123 -8.90 3.61 2.91
N PRO A 124 -8.83 2.42 3.52
CA PRO A 124 -7.94 1.38 3.03
C PRO A 124 -8.36 0.96 1.62
N SER A 125 -7.37 0.68 0.75
CA SER A 125 -7.64 0.18 -0.61
C SER A 125 -8.35 -1.16 -0.63
N VAL A 126 -8.20 -1.94 0.44
CA VAL A 126 -8.85 -3.24 0.65
C VAL A 126 -9.65 -3.15 1.95
N ALA A 127 -10.98 -3.11 1.83
CA ALA A 127 -11.91 -3.04 2.97
C ALA A 127 -12.69 -4.34 3.18
N MET A 128 -12.27 -5.44 2.54
CA MET A 128 -12.81 -6.78 2.77
C MET A 128 -12.04 -7.48 3.90
N PRO A 129 -12.62 -8.50 4.57
CA PRO A 129 -11.89 -9.31 5.54
C PRO A 129 -10.65 -9.95 4.91
N LEU A 130 -9.49 -9.76 5.54
CA LEU A 130 -8.25 -10.45 5.15
C LEU A 130 -8.21 -11.85 5.77
N GLU A 131 -8.94 -12.78 5.15
CA GLU A 131 -9.17 -14.12 5.71
C GLU A 131 -7.89 -14.98 5.81
N ARG A 132 -7.83 -15.76 6.89
CA ARG A 132 -6.89 -16.84 7.15
C ARG A 132 -7.68 -18.05 7.62
N TYR A 133 -7.20 -19.24 7.31
CA TYR A 133 -7.79 -20.47 7.80
C TYR A 133 -7.02 -20.95 9.02
N VAL A 134 -7.74 -21.27 10.09
CA VAL A 134 -7.14 -21.96 11.24
C VAL A 134 -6.58 -23.30 10.75
N PRO A 135 -5.34 -23.67 11.10
CA PRO A 135 -4.78 -24.98 10.77
C PRO A 135 -5.63 -26.14 11.31
N ASP A 136 -5.23 -27.38 11.04
CA ASP A 136 -5.96 -28.55 11.57
C ASP A 136 -5.93 -28.66 13.11
N THR A 137 -5.14 -27.81 13.77
CA THR A 137 -5.19 -27.57 15.22
C THR A 137 -6.20 -26.48 15.56
N SER A 138 -6.96 -26.63 16.64
CA SER A 138 -7.78 -25.53 17.17
C SER A 138 -6.92 -24.34 17.61
N LEU A 139 -7.47 -23.14 17.53
CA LEU A 139 -6.85 -21.91 18.00
C LEU A 139 -7.64 -21.37 19.21
N THR A 140 -6.95 -20.99 20.27
CA THR A 140 -7.54 -20.19 21.37
C THR A 140 -6.89 -18.81 21.33
N ILE A 141 -7.71 -17.77 21.21
CA ILE A 141 -7.29 -16.36 21.21
C ILE A 141 -6.93 -15.94 22.67
N PRO A 142 -6.11 -14.90 22.91
CA PRO A 142 -5.73 -14.49 24.27
C PRO A 142 -6.87 -14.14 25.23
N ASP A 143 -8.09 -13.95 24.74
CA ASP A 143 -9.31 -13.71 25.53
C ASP A 143 -10.09 -15.01 25.81
N ASP A 144 -9.44 -16.16 25.65
CA ASP A 144 -10.01 -17.51 25.78
C ASP A 144 -11.06 -17.89 24.73
N THR A 145 -11.23 -17.07 23.68
CA THR A 145 -12.13 -17.42 22.57
C THR A 145 -11.59 -18.62 21.80
N PHE A 146 -12.36 -19.71 21.78
CA PHE A 146 -12.07 -20.90 20.97
C PHE A 146 -12.48 -20.70 19.51
N VAL A 147 -11.56 -20.95 18.60
CA VAL A 147 -11.78 -20.94 17.15
C VAL A 147 -11.55 -22.35 16.60
N PRO A 148 -12.57 -22.96 15.97
CA PRO A 148 -12.46 -24.30 15.40
C PRO A 148 -11.36 -24.40 14.34
N HIS A 149 -10.78 -25.60 14.21
CA HIS A 149 -9.90 -25.93 13.10
C HIS A 149 -10.59 -25.66 11.76
N ARG A 150 -9.84 -25.22 10.76
CA ARG A 150 -10.32 -24.88 9.40
C ARG A 150 -11.35 -23.74 9.33
N ALA A 151 -11.67 -23.06 10.43
CA ALA A 151 -12.50 -21.86 10.38
C ALA A 151 -11.78 -20.74 9.61
N ALA A 152 -12.53 -19.98 8.80
CA ALA A 152 -12.05 -18.75 8.20
C ALA A 152 -12.14 -17.62 9.23
N VAL A 153 -11.01 -16.95 9.47
CA VAL A 153 -10.88 -15.81 10.39
C VAL A 153 -10.34 -14.64 9.58
N GLY A 154 -11.07 -13.54 9.55
CA GLY A 154 -10.68 -12.35 8.81
C GLY A 154 -10.77 -11.10 9.66
N LEU A 155 -9.91 -10.13 9.34
CA LEU A 155 -9.89 -8.81 9.95
C LEU A 155 -10.35 -7.79 8.90
N ASN A 156 -11.31 -6.95 9.24
CA ASN A 156 -11.72 -5.86 8.37
C ASN A 156 -10.92 -4.59 8.71
N LEU A 157 -10.05 -4.17 7.78
CA LEU A 157 -9.18 -3.03 7.95
C LEU A 157 -9.92 -1.72 8.17
N TYR A 158 -11.08 -1.54 7.52
CA TYR A 158 -11.89 -0.34 7.66
C TYR A 158 -12.43 -0.19 9.09
N ILE A 159 -12.83 -1.31 9.72
CA ILE A 159 -13.35 -1.36 11.09
C ILE A 159 -12.21 -1.21 12.11
N ILE A 160 -11.12 -1.96 11.95
CA ILE A 160 -9.95 -1.87 12.84
C ILE A 160 -9.35 -0.47 12.82
N GLY A 161 -9.26 0.11 11.61
CA GLY A 161 -8.85 1.47 11.40
C GLY A 161 -9.75 2.50 12.08
N ARG A 162 -10.87 2.13 12.72
CA ARG A 162 -11.78 3.00 13.48
C ARG A 162 -11.98 2.58 14.93
N ASN A 163 -11.24 1.59 15.41
CA ASN A 163 -11.35 1.15 16.80
C ASN A 163 -10.99 2.29 17.77
N GLU A 164 -12.01 2.80 18.48
CA GLU A 164 -11.88 3.92 19.43
C GLU A 164 -11.02 3.58 20.65
N GLU A 165 -10.92 2.31 21.06
CA GLU A 165 -10.03 1.91 22.15
C GLU A 165 -8.57 2.14 21.78
N VAL A 166 -8.23 2.00 20.49
CA VAL A 166 -6.87 2.21 19.97
C VAL A 166 -6.65 3.66 19.56
N LEU A 167 -7.62 4.25 18.87
CA LEU A 167 -7.47 5.53 18.17
C LEU A 167 -8.06 6.71 18.95
N GLY A 168 -8.91 6.48 19.95
CA GLY A 168 -9.68 7.52 20.64
C GLY A 168 -11.03 7.79 19.98
N GLN A 169 -11.85 8.63 20.62
CA GLN A 169 -13.22 8.99 20.19
C GLN A 169 -13.27 9.71 18.84
N ASP A 170 -12.15 10.29 18.40
CA ASP A 170 -12.00 10.96 17.12
C ASP A 170 -11.50 10.02 16.02
N SER A 171 -11.72 8.70 16.15
CA SER A 171 -11.20 7.69 15.22
C SER A 171 -11.67 7.92 13.77
N ASP A 172 -12.86 8.50 13.59
CA ASP A 172 -13.41 8.84 12.27
C ASP A 172 -12.92 10.18 11.70
N GLU A 173 -12.15 10.97 12.44
CA GLU A 173 -11.66 12.26 11.97
C GLU A 173 -10.38 12.15 11.12
N PHE A 174 -10.33 12.89 10.01
CA PHE A 174 -9.12 13.07 9.22
C PHE A 174 -8.15 14.04 9.90
N ARG A 175 -7.35 13.50 10.82
CA ARG A 175 -6.30 14.23 11.55
C ARG A 175 -4.92 13.59 11.37
N PRO A 176 -4.12 14.03 10.38
CA PRO A 176 -2.74 13.56 10.18
C PRO A 176 -1.87 13.69 11.44
N GLU A 177 -2.08 14.72 12.26
CA GLU A 177 -1.37 14.93 13.53
C GLU A 177 -1.44 13.74 14.49
N ARG A 178 -2.37 12.80 14.30
CA ARG A 178 -2.42 11.52 15.03
C ARG A 178 -1.11 10.72 14.93
N TRP A 179 -0.36 10.85 13.85
CA TRP A 179 0.90 10.12 13.66
C TRP A 179 2.12 10.86 14.20
N LEU A 180 1.94 12.07 14.73
CA LEU A 180 3.00 12.96 15.17
C LEU A 180 2.95 13.16 16.69
N LYS A 181 4.07 13.64 17.25
CA LYS A 181 4.15 14.04 18.66
C LYS A 181 3.31 15.29 18.91
N MET A 182 2.46 15.25 19.93
CA MET A 182 1.63 16.39 20.31
C MET A 182 2.42 17.37 21.20
N LYS A 183 1.97 18.65 21.27
CA LYS A 183 2.68 19.71 21.99
C LYS A 183 2.86 19.40 23.49
N ASP A 184 1.83 18.84 24.11
CA ASP A 184 1.80 18.55 25.55
C ASP A 184 2.15 17.09 25.87
N GLU A 185 2.70 16.36 24.89
CA GLU A 185 3.04 14.94 25.00
C GLU A 185 4.55 14.77 25.12
N ASN A 186 5.00 14.04 26.14
CA ASN A 186 6.41 13.71 26.28
C ASN A 186 6.83 12.59 25.31
N GLU A 187 8.13 12.31 25.21
CA GLU A 187 8.62 11.31 24.25
C GLU A 187 8.10 9.89 24.56
N ASP A 188 8.04 9.50 25.83
CA ASP A 188 7.61 8.16 26.22
C ASP A 188 6.12 7.94 25.95
N GLU A 189 5.30 8.96 26.17
CA GLU A 189 3.87 8.97 25.85
C GLU A 189 3.65 8.85 24.34
N TYR A 190 4.35 9.68 23.55
CA TYR A 190 4.31 9.64 22.09
C TYR A 190 4.67 8.27 21.55
N GLN A 191 5.80 7.71 21.99
CA GLN A 191 6.26 6.41 21.52
C GLN A 191 5.31 5.28 21.94
N ARG A 192 4.70 5.36 23.14
CA ARG A 192 3.70 4.39 23.60
C ARG A 192 2.43 4.45 22.74
N ARG A 193 1.92 5.66 22.47
CA ARG A 193 0.75 5.87 21.62
C ARG A 193 1.01 5.41 20.19
N LEU A 194 2.13 5.80 19.61
CA LEU A 194 2.50 5.41 18.24
C LEU A 194 2.67 3.90 18.11
N ARG A 195 3.30 3.22 19.09
CA ARG A 195 3.37 1.75 19.10
C ARG A 195 1.99 1.10 19.11
N LYS A 196 1.06 1.60 19.93
CA LYS A 196 -0.31 1.10 20.01
C LYS A 196 -1.04 1.23 18.67
N ILE A 197 -0.94 2.39 18.03
CA ILE A 197 -1.55 2.62 16.71
C ILE A 197 -0.88 1.73 15.65
N ASN A 198 0.46 1.65 15.64
CA ASN A 198 1.21 0.81 14.70
C ASN A 198 0.87 -0.68 14.82
N SER A 199 0.60 -1.18 16.04
CA SER A 199 0.20 -2.58 16.22
C SER A 199 -1.18 -2.90 15.64
N ALA A 200 -2.03 -1.89 15.43
CA ALA A 200 -3.33 -2.02 14.79
C ALA A 200 -3.32 -1.59 13.31
N ASP A 201 -2.22 -1.02 12.82
CA ASP A 201 -2.07 -0.59 11.43
C ASP A 201 -1.81 -1.80 10.53
N LEU A 202 -2.90 -2.34 10.00
CA LEU A 202 -2.90 -3.48 9.10
C LEU A 202 -3.15 -3.06 7.65
N THR A 203 -2.83 -1.82 7.28
CA THR A 203 -3.00 -1.28 5.91
C THR A 203 -2.46 -2.21 4.82
N PHE A 204 -1.34 -2.90 5.11
CA PHE A 204 -0.72 -3.89 4.21
C PHE A 204 -0.83 -5.33 4.72
N GLY A 205 -1.65 -5.58 5.74
CA GLY A 205 -1.72 -6.85 6.48
C GLY A 205 -0.52 -7.05 7.41
N GLY A 206 -0.37 -8.29 7.89
CA GLY A 206 0.70 -8.66 8.84
C GLY A 206 1.12 -10.12 8.73
N GLY A 207 2.20 -10.47 9.45
CA GLY A 207 2.75 -11.82 9.51
C GLY A 207 3.34 -12.32 8.18
N SER A 208 3.34 -13.64 7.99
CA SER A 208 3.90 -14.31 6.80
C SER A 208 3.14 -14.05 5.49
N ARG A 209 1.99 -13.37 5.57
CA ARG A 209 1.11 -13.05 4.44
C ARG A 209 0.88 -11.55 4.31
N ILE A 210 1.84 -10.75 4.77
CA ILE A 210 1.87 -9.31 4.51
C ILE A 210 1.96 -9.04 3.01
N CYS A 211 1.39 -7.92 2.55
CA CYS A 211 1.36 -7.54 1.14
C CYS A 211 2.78 -7.53 0.54
N ILE A 212 3.02 -8.40 -0.44
CA ILE A 212 4.29 -8.50 -1.16
C ILE A 212 4.60 -7.21 -1.95
N GLY A 213 3.58 -6.52 -2.43
CA GLY A 213 3.68 -5.27 -3.19
C GLY A 213 3.87 -4.02 -2.34
N ARG A 214 3.88 -4.12 -1.00
CA ARG A 214 3.90 -2.96 -0.07
C ARG A 214 4.95 -1.93 -0.43
N HIS A 215 6.19 -2.36 -0.71
CA HIS A 215 7.29 -1.45 -0.95
C HIS A 215 7.14 -0.71 -2.28
N ILE A 216 6.72 -1.40 -3.35
CA ILE A 216 6.45 -0.79 -4.66
C ILE A 216 5.26 0.19 -4.55
N ALA A 217 4.18 -0.21 -3.88
CA ALA A 217 3.02 0.64 -3.67
C ALA A 217 3.39 1.93 -2.92
N LEU A 218 4.17 1.83 -1.84
CA LEU A 218 4.64 3.01 -1.11
C LEU A 218 5.53 3.91 -1.97
N ILE A 219 6.42 3.35 -2.81
CA ILE A 219 7.21 4.19 -3.73
C ILE A 219 6.29 4.98 -4.67
N GLN A 220 5.32 4.31 -5.28
CA GLN A 220 4.36 4.95 -6.20
C GLN A 220 3.53 6.02 -5.48
N ILE A 221 2.97 5.69 -4.31
CA ILE A 221 2.13 6.61 -3.52
C ILE A 221 2.92 7.85 -3.10
N TYR A 222 4.08 7.68 -2.47
CA TYR A 222 4.84 8.80 -1.94
C TYR A 222 5.31 9.73 -3.06
N LYS A 223 5.83 9.17 -4.15
CA LYS A 223 6.28 9.98 -5.30
C LYS A 223 5.12 10.71 -5.95
N ALA A 224 3.99 10.04 -6.19
CA ALA A 224 2.85 10.64 -6.85
C ALA A 224 2.19 11.74 -6.00
N VAL A 225 2.05 11.54 -4.69
CA VAL A 225 1.46 12.56 -3.80
C VAL A 225 2.39 13.77 -3.68
N ALA A 226 3.70 13.54 -3.52
CA ALA A 226 4.68 14.62 -3.42
C ALA A 226 4.77 15.47 -4.70
N ALA A 227 4.68 14.86 -5.89
CA ALA A 227 4.69 15.60 -7.16
C ALA A 227 3.30 16.17 -7.53
N GLY A 228 2.21 15.46 -7.23
CA GLY A 228 0.89 15.75 -7.78
C GLY A 228 0.03 16.72 -6.97
N GLY A 229 0.26 16.85 -5.66
CA GLY A 229 -0.71 17.47 -4.74
C GLY A 229 -0.91 18.98 -4.83
N PHE A 230 -0.05 19.71 -5.54
CA PHE A 230 0.09 21.17 -5.30
C PHE A 230 -0.02 22.07 -6.52
N ARG A 231 -0.29 21.50 -7.70
CA ARG A 231 -0.51 22.29 -8.93
C ARG A 231 -1.94 22.82 -9.10
N VAL A 232 -2.84 22.50 -8.17
CA VAL A 232 -4.22 23.02 -8.21
C VAL A 232 -4.17 24.47 -7.76
N LYS A 233 -4.40 25.41 -8.69
CA LYS A 233 -4.62 26.82 -8.34
C LYS A 233 -5.75 26.87 -7.33
N GLN A 234 -5.46 27.36 -6.14
CA GLN A 234 -6.47 27.84 -5.23
C GLN A 234 -6.90 29.21 -5.78
N ASP A 235 -7.95 29.22 -6.60
CA ASP A 235 -8.66 30.45 -6.97
C ASP A 235 -9.64 30.86 -5.86
#